data_AF-N2BQ34-F1
#
_entry.id   AF-N2BQ34-F1
#
_cell.length_a   1.000
_cell.length_b   1.000
_cell.length_c   1.000
_cell.angle_alpha   90.00
_cell.angle_beta   90.00
_cell.angle_gamma   90.00
#
_symmetry.space_group_name_H-M   'P 1'
#
loop_
_entity.id
_entity.type
_entity.pdbx_description
1 polymer ?
#
loop_
_entity_poly.entity_id
_entity_poly.type
_entity_poly.pdbx_seq_one_letter_code
_entity_poly.pdbx_strand_id
1 'polypeptide(L)'
;MITSAKNGDFDFIITKEISRFARNTLDSIFYTRDLKKHGVGVIFLNDNINTLDGDAELRLAIMASIAQEESRKTSERVKWGQKRRMEQGVVFGHSMLGYDVKNGKMYINENGAKIVRLIFRKFVDEGKGTHVIARELREEGINPMRVKEWSNTVILRVIRNEKYCGDLVQKKTYTPDFLSHEKKVNLGQEEFVILKDHHEPIISRELFDQANRMLDAKSLSQEGKAKHSNRYPFSGKIKCGRCGASYVARYKTRKDGSQYKAWRCFESAKHGNPHIDKAGNQVGCSGASIRNEEAIHIMYLVCKQLTIDRRNIADNLIKMINKVISPDMTDADTNIPEDKMEAVRKKRTDLIDLYTSGDIDRDEFTALRAKYDAEIDSLKSMAESMEKQQVVIAKQKELMEDIKNAVDELIGGIEYEDEFYTQLLDKMVINDRENIDVYLKLLPIKWSYTVATESKKALTSENALQVRRNISEALLPISVNNPDTFR
;
A
#
# COMPACT_ATOMS: atom_id res chain seq x y z
N MET A 1 -31.91 -34.90 1.45
CA MET A 1 -31.19 -36.19 1.58
C MET A 1 -30.45 -36.28 2.91
N ILE A 2 -29.34 -35.57 3.13
CA ILE A 2 -28.56 -35.69 4.38
C ILE A 2 -29.40 -35.40 5.64
N THR A 3 -30.24 -34.36 5.62
CA THR A 3 -31.16 -34.05 6.73
C THR A 3 -32.17 -35.17 6.98
N SER A 4 -32.76 -35.72 5.92
CA SER A 4 -33.70 -36.86 5.98
C SER A 4 -33.05 -38.13 6.52
N ALA A 5 -31.81 -38.41 6.14
CA ALA A 5 -31.01 -39.50 6.68
C ALA A 5 -30.81 -39.36 8.20
N LYS A 6 -30.50 -38.14 8.67
CA LYS A 6 -30.32 -37.86 10.10
C LYS A 6 -31.61 -37.96 10.91
N ASN A 7 -32.76 -37.73 10.27
CA ASN A 7 -34.07 -37.85 10.90
C ASN A 7 -34.56 -39.31 10.98
N GLY A 8 -33.83 -40.26 10.40
CA GLY A 8 -34.22 -41.68 10.36
C GLY A 8 -35.26 -42.00 9.29
N ASP A 9 -35.41 -41.15 8.26
CA ASP A 9 -36.35 -41.40 7.17
C ASP A 9 -35.93 -42.63 6.32
N PHE A 10 -34.66 -43.03 6.38
CA PHE A 10 -34.09 -44.20 5.71
C PHE A 10 -32.71 -44.58 6.30
N ASP A 11 -32.33 -45.84 6.15
CA ASP A 11 -31.08 -46.40 6.71
C ASP A 11 -29.94 -46.52 5.70
N PHE A 12 -30.19 -46.31 4.40
CA PHE A 12 -29.18 -46.45 3.35
C PHE A 12 -29.30 -45.41 2.24
N ILE A 13 -28.14 -44.98 1.73
CA ILE A 13 -27.98 -44.18 0.51
C ILE A 13 -27.23 -45.02 -0.51
N ILE A 14 -27.78 -45.17 -1.71
CA ILE A 14 -27.14 -45.90 -2.80
C ILE A 14 -26.76 -44.90 -3.89
N THR A 15 -25.51 -44.93 -4.31
CA THR A 15 -24.98 -44.03 -5.35
C THR A 15 -24.02 -44.78 -6.26
N LYS A 16 -23.90 -44.27 -7.49
CA LYS A 16 -23.08 -44.92 -8.53
C LYS A 16 -21.59 -44.89 -8.18
N GLU A 17 -21.09 -43.76 -7.70
CA GLU A 17 -19.66 -43.48 -7.50
C GLU A 17 -19.49 -42.36 -6.44
N ILE A 18 -18.32 -42.29 -5.81
CA ILE A 18 -18.01 -41.30 -4.76
C ILE A 18 -18.25 -39.84 -5.21
N SER A 19 -17.93 -39.52 -6.46
CA SER A 19 -18.06 -38.18 -7.03
C SER A 19 -19.52 -37.68 -7.15
N ARG A 20 -20.51 -38.57 -7.08
CA ARG A 20 -21.95 -38.22 -7.05
C ARG A 20 -22.46 -37.92 -5.65
N PHE A 21 -21.74 -38.39 -4.65
CA PHE A 21 -22.10 -38.23 -3.24
C PHE A 21 -21.56 -36.92 -2.66
N ALA A 22 -20.32 -36.54 -2.99
CA ALA A 22 -19.71 -35.32 -2.48
C ALA A 22 -18.85 -34.60 -3.54
N ARG A 23 -18.75 -33.27 -3.42
CA ARG A 23 -17.99 -32.43 -4.36
C ARG A 23 -16.49 -32.55 -4.19
N ASN A 24 -16.04 -32.86 -2.97
CA ASN A 24 -14.64 -33.11 -2.69
C ASN A 24 -14.52 -34.34 -1.77
N THR A 25 -13.31 -34.87 -1.76
CA THR A 25 -12.91 -36.05 -1.04
C THR A 25 -13.11 -35.96 0.49
N LEU A 26 -12.77 -34.80 1.08
CA LEU A 26 -12.89 -34.57 2.52
C LEU A 26 -14.36 -34.52 2.96
N ASP A 27 -15.21 -33.88 2.14
CA ASP A 27 -16.65 -33.84 2.33
C ASP A 27 -17.23 -35.26 2.29
N SER A 28 -16.76 -36.11 1.36
CA SER A 28 -17.22 -37.50 1.28
C SER A 28 -16.94 -38.23 2.59
N ILE A 29 -15.70 -38.17 3.10
CA ILE A 29 -15.30 -38.83 4.35
C ILE A 29 -16.08 -38.26 5.54
N PHE A 30 -16.27 -36.94 5.58
CA PHE A 30 -17.02 -36.26 6.62
C PHE A 30 -18.48 -36.75 6.65
N TYR A 31 -19.18 -36.69 5.51
CA TYR A 31 -20.59 -37.08 5.44
C TYR A 31 -20.78 -38.58 5.68
N THR A 32 -19.89 -39.45 5.19
CA THR A 32 -20.01 -40.89 5.47
C THR A 32 -19.79 -41.21 6.95
N ARG A 33 -18.87 -40.52 7.64
CA ARG A 33 -18.68 -40.67 9.10
C ARG A 33 -19.89 -40.15 9.87
N ASP A 34 -20.40 -38.99 9.48
CA ASP A 34 -21.54 -38.36 10.13
C ASP A 34 -22.83 -39.19 9.97
N LEU A 35 -23.08 -39.73 8.78
CA LEU A 35 -24.19 -40.64 8.51
C LEU A 35 -24.05 -41.97 9.27
N LYS A 36 -22.84 -42.54 9.34
CA LYS A 36 -22.57 -43.78 10.11
C LYS A 36 -22.90 -43.61 11.60
N LYS A 37 -22.65 -42.44 12.19
CA LYS A 37 -23.04 -42.13 13.58
C LYS A 37 -24.55 -42.17 13.81
N HIS A 38 -25.33 -41.90 12.77
CA HIS A 38 -26.80 -41.96 12.79
C HIS A 38 -27.33 -43.32 12.29
N GLY A 39 -26.46 -44.34 12.15
CA GLY A 39 -26.85 -45.67 11.67
C GLY A 39 -27.06 -45.77 10.16
N VAL A 40 -26.79 -44.71 9.40
CA VAL A 40 -27.04 -44.68 7.95
C VAL A 40 -25.80 -45.07 7.15
N GLY A 41 -25.94 -46.09 6.30
CA GLY A 41 -24.90 -46.56 5.39
C GLY A 41 -24.94 -45.88 4.01
N VAL A 42 -23.80 -45.79 3.34
CA VAL A 42 -23.69 -45.38 1.94
C VAL A 42 -23.05 -46.50 1.13
N ILE A 43 -23.70 -46.89 0.03
CA ILE A 43 -23.20 -47.91 -0.90
C ILE A 43 -22.78 -47.24 -2.20
N PHE A 44 -21.51 -47.38 -2.54
CA PHE A 44 -20.92 -46.94 -3.80
C PHE A 44 -20.81 -48.14 -4.75
N LEU A 45 -21.67 -48.18 -5.79
CA LEU A 45 -21.81 -49.36 -6.65
C LEU A 45 -20.55 -49.65 -7.48
N ASN A 46 -19.97 -48.64 -8.13
CA ASN A 46 -18.78 -48.82 -8.97
C ASN A 46 -17.52 -49.13 -8.15
N ASP A 47 -17.47 -48.58 -6.94
CA ASP A 47 -16.31 -48.64 -6.06
C ASP A 47 -16.38 -49.88 -5.14
N ASN A 48 -17.52 -50.57 -5.12
CA ASN A 48 -17.85 -51.72 -4.26
C ASN A 48 -17.52 -51.45 -2.78
N ILE A 49 -17.93 -50.27 -2.29
CA ILE A 49 -17.73 -49.83 -0.91
C ILE A 49 -19.08 -49.68 -0.23
N ASN A 50 -19.25 -50.35 0.91
CA ASN A 50 -20.31 -50.08 1.88
C ASN A 50 -19.70 -49.41 3.10
N THR A 51 -20.13 -48.19 3.44
CA THR A 51 -19.52 -47.42 4.54
C THR A 51 -19.75 -48.00 5.93
N LEU A 52 -20.63 -48.98 6.08
CA LEU A 52 -20.82 -49.71 7.32
C LEU A 52 -19.70 -50.74 7.55
N ASP A 53 -18.98 -51.17 6.52
CA ASP A 53 -17.88 -52.13 6.63
C ASP A 53 -16.72 -51.55 7.47
N GLY A 54 -15.96 -52.44 8.10
CA GLY A 54 -14.85 -52.08 9.00
C GLY A 54 -13.67 -51.39 8.30
N ASP A 55 -13.45 -51.69 7.02
CA ASP A 55 -12.33 -51.15 6.22
C ASP A 55 -12.75 -50.09 5.20
N ALA A 56 -14.04 -49.74 5.15
CA ALA A 56 -14.59 -48.79 4.18
C ALA A 56 -13.92 -47.40 4.26
N GLU A 57 -13.58 -46.96 5.46
CA GLU A 57 -12.93 -45.67 5.69
C GLU A 57 -11.52 -45.62 5.09
N LEU A 58 -10.76 -46.71 5.21
CA LEU A 58 -9.44 -46.84 4.57
C LEU A 58 -9.58 -46.85 3.05
N ARG A 59 -10.53 -47.63 2.50
CA ARG A 59 -10.77 -47.69 1.06
C ARG A 59 -11.17 -46.33 0.50
N LEU A 60 -12.08 -45.63 1.19
CA LEU A 60 -12.47 -44.26 0.83
C LEU A 60 -11.27 -43.32 0.82
N ALA A 61 -10.41 -43.36 1.85
CA ALA A 61 -9.21 -42.51 1.94
C ALA A 61 -8.13 -42.83 0.88
N ILE A 62 -8.03 -44.07 0.42
CA ILE A 62 -7.16 -44.44 -0.71
C ILE A 62 -7.74 -43.91 -2.02
N MET A 63 -9.02 -44.15 -2.31
CA MET A 63 -9.66 -43.71 -3.55
C MET A 63 -9.71 -42.19 -3.69
N ALA A 64 -10.07 -41.54 -2.60
CA ALA A 64 -9.85 -40.13 -2.30
C ALA A 64 -8.51 -39.58 -2.82
N SER A 65 -7.43 -40.23 -2.38
CA SER A 65 -6.05 -39.82 -2.69
C SER A 65 -5.71 -40.05 -4.16
N ILE A 66 -6.15 -41.18 -4.72
CA ILE A 66 -5.97 -41.51 -6.15
C ILE A 66 -6.71 -40.48 -7.01
N ALA A 67 -7.98 -40.18 -6.71
CA ALA A 67 -8.78 -39.23 -7.46
C ALA A 67 -8.21 -37.80 -7.40
N GLN A 68 -7.69 -37.39 -6.24
CA GLN A 68 -7.01 -36.10 -6.11
C GLN A 68 -5.73 -36.03 -6.95
N GLU A 69 -4.95 -37.11 -6.99
CA GLU A 69 -3.74 -37.20 -7.81
C GLU A 69 -4.08 -37.24 -9.31
N GLU A 70 -5.16 -37.93 -9.73
CA GLU A 70 -5.65 -37.89 -11.11
C GLU A 70 -6.12 -36.50 -11.54
N SER A 71 -6.81 -35.79 -10.64
CA SER A 71 -7.24 -34.40 -10.87
C SER A 71 -6.04 -33.47 -11.05
N ARG A 72 -5.02 -33.61 -10.19
CA ARG A 72 -3.74 -32.89 -10.32
C ARG A 72 -3.06 -33.19 -11.66
N LYS A 73 -2.86 -34.47 -12.00
CA LYS A 73 -2.24 -34.89 -13.27
C LYS A 73 -3.01 -34.39 -14.49
N THR A 74 -4.34 -34.41 -14.44
CA THR A 74 -5.18 -33.90 -15.53
C THR A 74 -4.99 -32.39 -15.68
N SER A 75 -4.99 -31.65 -14.58
CA SER A 75 -4.70 -30.21 -14.57
C SER A 75 -3.32 -29.89 -15.17
N GLU A 76 -2.29 -30.65 -14.79
CA GLU A 76 -0.94 -30.52 -15.34
C GLU A 76 -0.90 -30.81 -16.85
N ARG A 77 -1.53 -31.90 -17.31
CA ARG A 77 -1.63 -32.22 -18.74
C ARG A 77 -2.34 -31.13 -19.54
N VAL A 78 -3.44 -30.59 -19.01
CA VAL A 78 -4.18 -29.48 -19.64
C VAL A 78 -3.32 -28.22 -19.71
N LYS A 79 -2.65 -27.85 -18.61
CA LYS A 79 -1.72 -26.71 -18.58
C LYS A 79 -0.59 -26.88 -19.58
N TRP A 80 0.00 -28.07 -19.65
CA TRP A 80 1.06 -28.42 -20.59
C TRP A 80 0.58 -28.34 -22.05
N GLY A 81 -0.57 -28.93 -22.36
CA GLY A 81 -1.17 -28.87 -23.70
C GLY A 81 -1.54 -27.44 -24.12
N GLN A 82 -2.05 -26.63 -23.20
CA GLN A 82 -2.30 -25.21 -23.46
C GLN A 82 -1.00 -24.44 -23.70
N LYS A 83 0.05 -24.65 -22.89
CA LYS A 83 1.37 -24.03 -23.10
C LYS A 83 1.91 -24.39 -24.49
N ARG A 84 1.83 -25.67 -24.90
CA ARG A 84 2.31 -26.09 -26.22
C ARG A 84 1.58 -25.43 -27.38
N ARG A 85 0.26 -25.27 -27.27
CA ARG A 85 -0.53 -24.53 -28.25
C ARG A 85 -0.17 -23.04 -28.27
N MET A 86 0.12 -22.45 -27.11
CA MET A 86 0.56 -21.05 -27.05
C MET A 86 1.91 -20.87 -27.75
N GLU A 87 2.86 -21.78 -27.54
CA GLU A 87 4.18 -21.80 -28.19
C GLU A 87 4.06 -21.96 -29.71
N GLN A 88 3.07 -22.73 -30.18
CA GLN A 88 2.73 -22.86 -31.61
C GLN A 88 2.04 -21.61 -32.20
N GLY A 89 1.81 -20.57 -31.41
CA GLY A 89 1.16 -19.34 -31.86
C GLY A 89 -0.35 -19.46 -32.01
N VAL A 90 -0.99 -20.46 -31.40
CA VAL A 90 -2.45 -20.48 -31.31
C VAL A 90 -2.87 -19.39 -30.34
N VAL A 91 -3.68 -18.46 -30.84
CA VAL A 91 -4.19 -17.31 -30.08
C VAL A 91 -5.37 -17.76 -29.22
N PHE A 92 -5.22 -17.64 -27.91
CA PHE A 92 -6.31 -17.85 -26.96
C PHE A 92 -7.02 -16.52 -26.68
N GLY A 93 -8.33 -16.46 -26.96
CA GLY A 93 -9.17 -15.31 -26.64
C GLY A 93 -10.16 -14.94 -27.74
N HIS A 94 -10.85 -13.83 -27.51
CA HIS A 94 -11.89 -13.30 -28.38
C HIS A 94 -11.36 -12.12 -29.23
N SER A 95 -12.01 -11.82 -30.36
CA SER A 95 -11.74 -10.68 -31.26
C SER A 95 -11.63 -9.34 -30.52
N MET A 96 -10.58 -8.57 -30.76
CA MET A 96 -10.34 -7.27 -30.12
C MET A 96 -10.49 -6.12 -31.12
N LEU A 97 -10.47 -4.88 -30.64
CA LEU A 97 -10.54 -3.72 -31.53
C LEU A 97 -9.43 -3.82 -32.59
N GLY A 98 -9.82 -3.85 -33.86
CA GLY A 98 -8.89 -3.98 -35.00
C GLY A 98 -8.49 -5.40 -35.39
N TYR A 99 -8.81 -6.43 -34.60
CA TYR A 99 -8.51 -7.83 -34.96
C TYR A 99 -9.66 -8.79 -34.69
N ASP A 100 -9.93 -9.65 -35.66
CA ASP A 100 -10.78 -10.82 -35.49
C ASP A 100 -9.99 -12.09 -35.20
N VAL A 101 -10.41 -12.85 -34.18
CA VAL A 101 -9.81 -14.14 -33.84
C VAL A 101 -10.69 -15.26 -34.38
N LYS A 102 -10.20 -16.01 -35.37
CA LYS A 102 -10.90 -17.17 -35.95
C LYS A 102 -9.97 -18.38 -35.96
N ASN A 103 -10.43 -19.51 -35.42
CA ASN A 103 -9.67 -20.76 -35.34
C ASN A 103 -8.27 -20.61 -34.71
N GLY A 104 -8.13 -19.72 -33.71
CA GLY A 104 -6.85 -19.46 -33.04
C GLY A 104 -5.85 -18.64 -33.85
N LYS A 105 -6.26 -17.98 -34.93
CA LYS A 105 -5.46 -17.04 -35.71
C LYS A 105 -6.08 -15.64 -35.68
N MET A 106 -5.24 -14.61 -35.77
CA MET A 106 -5.64 -13.20 -35.80
C MET A 106 -5.68 -12.67 -37.23
N TYR A 107 -6.72 -11.92 -37.56
CA TYR A 107 -6.92 -11.27 -38.86
C TYR A 107 -7.27 -9.81 -38.65
N ILE A 108 -6.74 -8.91 -39.47
CA ILE A 108 -7.07 -7.49 -39.36
C ILE A 108 -8.54 -7.26 -39.70
N ASN A 109 -9.22 -6.52 -38.82
CA ASN A 109 -10.52 -5.95 -39.07
C ASN A 109 -10.36 -4.46 -39.36
N GLU A 110 -10.47 -4.09 -40.64
CA GLU A 110 -10.15 -2.73 -41.09
C GLU A 110 -10.96 -1.63 -40.42
N ASN A 111 -12.22 -1.89 -40.06
CA ASN A 111 -13.06 -0.89 -39.37
C ASN A 111 -12.50 -0.57 -37.99
N GLY A 112 -12.09 -1.60 -37.23
CA GLY A 112 -11.42 -1.41 -35.95
C GLY A 112 -10.00 -0.88 -36.09
N ALA A 113 -9.27 -1.32 -37.12
CA ALA A 113 -7.87 -0.93 -37.33
C ALA A 113 -7.74 0.56 -37.65
N LYS A 114 -8.70 1.15 -38.37
CA LYS A 114 -8.79 2.61 -38.57
C LYS A 114 -8.86 3.37 -37.24
N ILE A 115 -9.63 2.88 -36.29
CA ILE A 115 -9.77 3.50 -34.95
C ILE A 115 -8.46 3.38 -34.17
N VAL A 116 -7.78 2.23 -34.25
CA VAL A 116 -6.47 2.04 -33.62
C VAL A 116 -5.45 3.01 -34.20
N ARG A 117 -5.33 3.08 -35.54
CA ARG A 117 -4.43 4.03 -36.22
C ARG A 117 -4.75 5.49 -35.84
N LEU A 118 -6.04 5.84 -35.73
CA LEU A 118 -6.49 7.16 -35.27
C LEU A 118 -6.03 7.46 -33.84
N ILE A 119 -6.13 6.50 -32.93
CA ILE A 119 -5.68 6.65 -31.53
C ILE A 119 -4.18 6.91 -31.49
N PHE A 120 -3.37 6.12 -32.21
CA PHE A 120 -1.92 6.29 -32.24
C PHE A 120 -1.52 7.64 -32.88
N ARG A 121 -2.14 8.04 -33.98
CA ARG A 121 -1.92 9.36 -34.61
C ARG A 121 -2.23 10.51 -33.66
N LYS A 122 -3.42 10.50 -33.02
CA LYS A 122 -3.81 11.56 -32.06
C LYS A 122 -2.85 11.60 -30.86
N PHE A 123 -2.29 10.46 -30.45
CA PHE A 123 -1.40 10.39 -29.29
C PHE A 123 0.05 10.80 -29.61
N VAL A 124 0.62 10.26 -30.68
CA VAL A 124 2.03 10.45 -31.04
C VAL A 124 2.21 11.72 -31.86
N ASP A 125 1.47 11.86 -32.96
CA ASP A 125 1.67 12.95 -33.93
C ASP A 125 1.05 14.26 -33.45
N GLU A 126 -0.17 14.19 -32.87
CA GLU A 126 -0.86 15.37 -32.34
C GLU A 126 -0.53 15.65 -30.86
N GLY A 127 0.20 14.75 -30.18
CA GLY A 127 0.63 14.92 -28.79
C GLY A 127 -0.50 14.94 -27.74
N LYS A 128 -1.71 14.51 -28.09
CA LYS A 128 -2.89 14.63 -27.21
C LYS A 128 -2.81 13.69 -26.00
N GLY A 129 -3.33 14.16 -24.87
CA GLY A 129 -3.49 13.33 -23.67
C GLY A 129 -4.56 12.26 -23.85
N THR A 130 -4.41 11.11 -23.20
CA THR A 130 -5.36 9.98 -23.27
C THR A 130 -6.80 10.34 -22.86
N HIS A 131 -6.97 11.28 -21.93
CA HIS A 131 -8.30 11.83 -21.58
C HIS A 131 -8.94 12.62 -22.73
N VAL A 132 -8.14 13.40 -23.46
CA VAL A 132 -8.62 14.19 -24.60
C VAL A 132 -9.00 13.27 -25.74
N ILE A 133 -8.17 12.27 -26.05
CA ILE A 133 -8.47 11.26 -27.07
C ILE A 133 -9.76 10.52 -26.75
N ALA A 134 -9.95 10.08 -25.51
CA ALA A 134 -11.18 9.40 -25.09
C ALA A 134 -12.43 10.28 -25.23
N ARG A 135 -12.30 11.59 -24.96
CA ARG A 135 -13.39 12.55 -25.13
C ARG A 135 -13.69 12.78 -26.62
N GLU A 136 -12.68 13.02 -27.45
CA GLU A 136 -12.85 13.24 -28.89
C GLU A 136 -13.51 12.04 -29.57
N LEU A 137 -13.07 10.81 -29.28
CA LEU A 137 -13.70 9.61 -29.84
C LEU A 137 -15.19 9.49 -29.47
N ARG A 138 -15.55 9.95 -28.26
CA ARG A 138 -16.94 9.97 -27.80
C ARG A 138 -17.75 11.07 -28.50
N GLU A 139 -17.15 12.25 -28.70
CA GLU A 139 -17.75 13.37 -29.43
C GLU A 139 -17.94 13.06 -30.92
N GLU A 140 -17.02 12.28 -31.51
CA GLU A 140 -17.09 11.75 -32.88
C GLU A 140 -18.10 10.58 -33.01
N GLY A 141 -18.74 10.15 -31.93
CA GLY A 141 -19.75 9.07 -31.93
C GLY A 141 -19.18 7.66 -32.13
N ILE A 142 -17.86 7.49 -31.98
CA ILE A 142 -17.19 6.20 -32.12
C ILE A 142 -17.39 5.40 -30.83
N ASN A 143 -18.03 4.24 -30.91
CA ASN A 143 -18.23 3.37 -29.75
C ASN A 143 -17.07 2.38 -29.57
N PRO A 144 -16.62 2.13 -28.34
CA PRO A 144 -15.63 1.11 -28.06
C PRO A 144 -16.24 -0.31 -28.14
N MET A 145 -15.43 -1.30 -28.52
CA MET A 145 -15.93 -2.64 -28.88
C MET A 145 -16.54 -3.45 -27.72
N ARG A 146 -15.98 -3.37 -26.49
CA ARG A 146 -16.35 -4.25 -25.36
C ARG A 146 -16.64 -3.54 -24.05
N VAL A 147 -16.47 -2.23 -24.02
CA VAL A 147 -16.69 -1.41 -22.82
C VAL A 147 -17.82 -0.44 -23.13
N LYS A 148 -18.44 0.09 -22.08
CA LYS A 148 -19.58 1.01 -22.26
C LYS A 148 -19.17 2.34 -22.88
N GLU A 149 -17.99 2.85 -22.56
CA GLU A 149 -17.52 4.16 -23.01
C GLU A 149 -15.99 4.24 -23.13
N TRP A 150 -15.53 5.16 -23.99
CA TRP A 150 -14.11 5.52 -24.04
C TRP A 150 -13.71 6.24 -22.76
N SER A 151 -12.66 5.74 -22.11
CA SER A 151 -12.04 6.37 -20.96
C SER A 151 -10.52 6.37 -21.13
N ASN A 152 -9.80 7.18 -20.34
CA ASN A 152 -8.35 7.20 -20.36
C ASN A 152 -7.76 5.78 -20.21
N THR A 153 -8.28 4.97 -19.28
CA THR A 153 -7.77 3.62 -19.03
C THR A 153 -7.94 2.70 -20.24
N VAL A 154 -9.01 2.87 -21.01
CA VAL A 154 -9.23 2.12 -22.25
C VAL A 154 -8.23 2.54 -23.33
N ILE A 155 -8.00 3.85 -23.51
CA ILE A 155 -7.00 4.36 -24.45
C ILE A 155 -5.60 3.90 -24.07
N LEU A 156 -5.24 3.95 -22.78
CA LEU A 156 -3.96 3.47 -22.28
C LEU A 156 -3.76 1.98 -22.58
N ARG A 157 -4.80 1.16 -22.38
CA ARG A 157 -4.78 -0.27 -22.73
C ARG A 157 -4.61 -0.49 -24.22
N VAL A 158 -5.17 0.36 -25.07
CA VAL A 158 -4.96 0.27 -26.53
C VAL A 158 -3.49 0.57 -26.86
N ILE A 159 -2.94 1.67 -26.35
CA ILE A 159 -1.56 2.08 -26.67
C ILE A 159 -0.53 1.07 -26.14
N ARG A 160 -0.77 0.47 -24.97
CA ARG A 160 0.14 -0.51 -24.33
C ARG A 160 0.05 -1.92 -24.90
N ASN A 161 -0.91 -2.21 -25.77
CA ASN A 161 -1.15 -3.58 -26.22
C ASN A 161 -0.22 -3.95 -27.37
N GLU A 162 0.71 -4.86 -27.08
CA GLU A 162 1.74 -5.34 -27.99
C GLU A 162 1.16 -5.99 -29.26
N LYS A 163 -0.08 -6.47 -29.23
CA LYS A 163 -0.73 -7.05 -30.40
C LYS A 163 -0.86 -6.07 -31.56
N TYR A 164 -0.83 -4.76 -31.30
CA TYR A 164 -0.93 -3.79 -32.40
C TYR A 164 0.36 -3.66 -33.22
N CYS A 165 1.52 -4.00 -32.65
CA CYS A 165 2.80 -4.04 -33.38
C CYS A 165 3.18 -5.44 -33.88
N GLY A 166 2.26 -6.41 -33.82
CA GLY A 166 2.45 -7.76 -34.35
C GLY A 166 2.95 -8.78 -33.33
N ASP A 167 3.16 -8.40 -32.07
CA ASP A 167 3.63 -9.33 -31.04
C ASP A 167 2.46 -10.04 -30.35
N LEU A 168 2.68 -11.31 -30.00
CA LEU A 168 1.73 -12.10 -29.22
C LEU A 168 2.36 -12.51 -27.89
N VAL A 169 1.95 -11.84 -26.82
CA VAL A 169 2.32 -12.22 -25.44
C VAL A 169 1.16 -12.97 -24.79
N GLN A 170 1.39 -14.26 -24.53
CA GLN A 170 0.44 -15.13 -23.86
C GLN A 170 0.90 -15.45 -22.44
N LYS A 171 0.07 -16.19 -21.71
CA LYS A 171 0.33 -16.55 -20.32
C LYS A 171 0.43 -15.35 -19.35
N LYS A 172 -0.36 -14.30 -19.62
CA LYS A 172 -0.53 -13.15 -18.72
C LYS A 172 -1.29 -13.46 -17.42
N THR A 173 -1.87 -14.66 -17.32
CA THR A 173 -2.52 -15.19 -16.12
C THR A 173 -2.15 -16.65 -15.91
N TYR A 174 -2.20 -17.10 -14.67
CA TYR A 174 -1.96 -18.49 -14.29
C TYR A 174 -2.92 -18.93 -13.19
N THR A 175 -3.03 -20.24 -12.97
CA THR A 175 -3.91 -20.84 -11.96
C THR A 175 -3.02 -21.58 -10.96
N PRO A 176 -2.74 -20.99 -9.78
CA PRO A 176 -1.81 -21.57 -8.81
C PRO A 176 -2.35 -22.88 -8.23
N ASP A 177 -3.64 -22.94 -7.94
CA ASP A 177 -4.26 -24.08 -7.30
C ASP A 177 -5.28 -24.76 -8.23
N PHE A 178 -5.12 -26.07 -8.38
CA PHE A 178 -5.99 -26.89 -9.22
C PHE A 178 -7.34 -27.20 -8.58
N LEU A 179 -7.49 -26.96 -7.27
CA LEU A 179 -8.76 -27.16 -6.55
C LEU A 179 -9.67 -25.93 -6.67
N SER A 180 -9.15 -24.74 -6.38
CA SER A 180 -9.92 -23.49 -6.46
C SER A 180 -10.15 -22.99 -7.89
N HIS A 181 -9.29 -23.39 -8.85
CA HIS A 181 -9.30 -22.91 -10.23
C HIS A 181 -9.24 -21.38 -10.39
N GLU A 182 -8.84 -20.65 -9.34
CA GLU A 182 -8.77 -19.20 -9.35
C GLU A 182 -7.64 -18.74 -10.30
N LYS A 183 -7.94 -17.77 -11.17
CA LYS A 183 -6.94 -17.17 -12.07
C LYS A 183 -6.31 -15.96 -11.42
N LYS A 184 -4.98 -15.94 -11.35
CA LYS A 184 -4.19 -14.79 -10.90
C LYS A 184 -3.40 -14.19 -12.05
N VAL A 185 -3.10 -12.90 -11.95
CA VAL A 185 -2.23 -12.21 -12.91
C VAL A 185 -0.82 -12.76 -12.77
N ASN A 186 -0.18 -13.05 -13.90
CA ASN A 186 1.20 -13.49 -13.93
C ASN A 186 2.12 -12.25 -13.90
N LEU A 187 2.93 -12.15 -12.84
CA LEU A 187 3.95 -11.13 -12.62
C LEU A 187 5.36 -11.72 -12.70
N GLY A 188 5.51 -12.92 -13.30
CA GLY A 188 6.77 -13.66 -13.40
C GLY A 188 6.79 -15.00 -12.66
N GLN A 189 5.66 -15.41 -12.05
CA GLN A 189 5.56 -16.73 -11.41
C GLN A 189 5.58 -17.87 -12.43
N GLU A 190 5.07 -17.64 -13.63
CA GLU A 190 5.22 -18.55 -14.77
C GLU A 190 5.86 -17.80 -15.95
N GLU A 191 6.59 -18.51 -16.78
CA GLU A 191 7.22 -17.93 -17.97
C GLU A 191 6.17 -17.43 -18.97
N PHE A 192 6.34 -16.21 -19.47
CA PHE A 192 5.51 -15.68 -20.55
C PHE A 192 5.86 -16.36 -21.86
N VAL A 193 4.85 -16.69 -22.66
CA VAL A 193 5.07 -17.15 -24.04
C VAL A 193 5.00 -15.93 -24.95
N ILE A 194 6.15 -15.52 -25.47
CA ILE A 194 6.30 -14.31 -26.29
C ILE A 194 6.67 -14.73 -27.71
N LEU A 195 5.80 -14.44 -28.66
CA LEU A 195 6.06 -14.64 -30.08
C LEU A 195 6.12 -13.28 -30.76
N LYS A 196 7.29 -12.93 -31.30
CA LYS A 196 7.49 -11.70 -32.04
C LYS A 196 7.01 -11.84 -33.48
N ASP A 197 6.49 -10.74 -34.03
CA ASP A 197 6.05 -10.65 -35.43
C ASP A 197 5.13 -11.82 -35.83
N HIS A 198 4.21 -12.16 -34.93
CA HIS A 198 3.32 -13.32 -35.00
C HIS A 198 2.19 -13.14 -36.03
N HIS A 199 1.63 -11.93 -36.11
CA HIS A 199 0.52 -11.60 -37.01
C HIS A 199 0.73 -10.23 -37.64
N GLU A 200 -0.04 -9.94 -38.69
CA GLU A 200 0.06 -8.68 -39.43
C GLU A 200 -0.21 -7.48 -38.51
N PRO A 201 0.76 -6.55 -38.36
CA PRO A 201 0.63 -5.43 -37.44
C PRO A 201 -0.31 -4.34 -37.98
N ILE A 202 -1.08 -3.70 -37.11
CA ILE A 202 -1.92 -2.54 -37.46
C ILE A 202 -1.10 -1.24 -37.46
N ILE A 203 -0.08 -1.17 -36.61
CA ILE A 203 0.85 -0.05 -36.51
C ILE A 203 2.29 -0.55 -36.62
N SER A 204 3.19 0.30 -37.09
CA SER A 204 4.61 -0.06 -37.12
C SER A 204 5.18 -0.19 -35.71
N ARG A 205 6.23 -1.01 -35.58
CA ARG A 205 6.93 -1.20 -34.30
C ARG A 205 7.52 0.10 -33.79
N GLU A 206 8.04 0.92 -34.68
CA GLU A 206 8.62 2.23 -34.35
C GLU A 206 7.57 3.15 -33.72
N LEU A 207 6.35 3.20 -34.29
CA LEU A 207 5.25 4.01 -33.77
C LEU A 207 4.77 3.49 -32.41
N PHE A 208 4.69 2.16 -32.24
CA PHE A 208 4.35 1.54 -30.96
C PHE A 208 5.37 1.89 -29.87
N ASP A 209 6.65 1.73 -30.17
CA ASP A 209 7.75 1.98 -29.23
C ASP A 209 7.80 3.46 -28.85
N GLN A 210 7.62 4.36 -29.82
CA GLN A 210 7.54 5.80 -29.58
C GLN A 210 6.38 6.16 -28.64
N ALA A 211 5.19 5.61 -28.89
CA ALA A 211 4.02 5.86 -28.04
C ALA A 211 4.26 5.37 -26.60
N ASN A 212 4.87 4.19 -26.44
CA ASN A 212 5.19 3.64 -25.12
C ASN A 212 6.24 4.49 -24.39
N ARG A 213 7.32 4.92 -25.07
CA ARG A 213 8.30 5.85 -24.49
C ARG A 213 7.66 7.15 -24.00
N MET A 214 6.73 7.72 -24.78
CA MET A 214 6.00 8.93 -24.35
C MET A 214 5.12 8.68 -23.11
N LEU A 215 4.51 7.50 -22.99
CA LEU A 215 3.75 7.14 -21.79
C LEU A 215 4.65 6.95 -20.58
N ASP A 216 5.79 6.29 -20.74
CA ASP A 216 6.76 6.04 -19.67
C ASP A 216 7.38 7.34 -19.18
N ALA A 217 7.73 8.27 -20.08
CA ALA A 217 8.22 9.60 -19.72
C ALA A 217 7.19 10.44 -18.94
N LYS A 218 5.89 10.25 -19.21
CA LYS A 218 4.80 10.91 -18.47
C LYS A 218 4.46 10.20 -17.16
N SER A 219 4.90 8.96 -16.98
CA SER A 219 4.73 8.22 -15.75
C SER A 219 5.73 8.76 -14.73
N LEU A 220 5.26 9.69 -13.89
CA LEU A 220 6.02 10.13 -12.73
C LEU A 220 6.46 8.91 -11.90
N SER A 221 7.68 8.96 -11.36
CA SER A 221 8.16 8.02 -10.35
C SER A 221 7.12 7.88 -9.22
N GLN A 222 7.15 6.78 -8.49
CA GLN A 222 6.25 6.56 -7.34
C GLN A 222 6.27 7.76 -6.37
N GLU A 223 7.43 8.40 -6.19
CA GLU A 223 7.61 9.65 -5.44
C GLU A 223 6.89 10.85 -6.06
N GLY A 224 6.91 10.98 -7.40
CA GLY A 224 6.18 12.04 -8.10
C GLY A 224 4.65 11.88 -7.98
N LYS A 225 4.13 10.64 -7.96
CA LYS A 225 2.70 10.38 -7.70
C LYS A 225 2.30 10.75 -6.27
N ALA A 226 3.15 10.43 -5.28
CA ALA A 226 2.95 10.82 -3.88
C ALA A 226 3.00 12.35 -3.70
N LYS A 227 3.93 13.04 -4.37
CA LYS A 227 4.01 14.51 -4.40
C LYS A 227 2.75 15.18 -4.94
N HIS A 228 2.06 14.58 -5.90
CA HIS A 228 0.81 15.15 -6.42
C HIS A 228 -0.42 14.86 -5.56
N SER A 229 -0.51 13.70 -4.90
CA SER A 229 -1.64 13.41 -4.00
C SER A 229 -1.55 14.18 -2.68
N ASN A 230 -0.34 14.50 -2.22
CA ASN A 230 -0.06 15.27 -0.99
C ASN A 230 0.43 16.69 -1.24
N ARG A 231 0.21 17.26 -2.44
CA ARG A 231 0.69 18.64 -2.76
C ARG A 231 0.23 19.70 -1.75
N TYR A 232 -0.87 19.43 -1.04
CA TYR A 232 -1.42 20.31 -0.02
C TYR A 232 -1.95 19.46 1.15
N PRO A 233 -1.96 19.98 2.40
CA PRO A 233 -2.28 19.21 3.61
C PRO A 233 -3.61 18.49 3.60
N PHE A 234 -4.59 19.12 2.94
CA PHE A 234 -5.98 18.67 2.88
C PHE A 234 -6.35 17.95 1.58
N SER A 235 -5.38 17.76 0.67
CA SER A 235 -5.61 17.08 -0.60
C SER A 235 -6.15 15.67 -0.37
N GLY A 236 -7.30 15.35 -0.95
CA GLY A 236 -7.96 14.05 -0.80
C GLY A 236 -8.65 13.79 0.54
N LYS A 237 -8.48 14.67 1.54
CA LYS A 237 -9.03 14.52 2.90
C LYS A 237 -10.32 15.29 3.13
N ILE A 238 -10.52 16.39 2.42
CA ILE A 238 -11.79 17.12 2.46
C ILE A 238 -12.81 16.38 1.59
N LYS A 239 -13.96 16.02 2.17
CA LYS A 239 -15.06 15.29 1.54
C LYS A 239 -16.33 16.13 1.53
N CYS A 240 -17.13 15.95 0.48
CA CYS A 240 -18.45 16.56 0.38
C CYS A 240 -19.49 15.73 1.12
N GLY A 241 -20.15 16.30 2.13
CA GLY A 241 -21.26 15.65 2.82
C GLY A 241 -22.49 15.41 1.95
N ARG A 242 -22.61 16.08 0.79
CA ARG A 242 -23.74 15.94 -0.14
C ARG A 242 -23.60 14.82 -1.16
N CYS A 243 -22.42 14.71 -1.79
CA CYS A 243 -22.19 13.74 -2.88
C CYS A 243 -21.07 12.73 -2.60
N GLY A 244 -20.41 12.81 -1.44
CA GLY A 244 -19.28 11.95 -1.07
C GLY A 244 -17.97 12.22 -1.82
N ALA A 245 -17.99 13.01 -2.91
CA ALA A 245 -16.79 13.32 -3.68
C ALA A 245 -15.76 14.10 -2.86
N SER A 246 -14.48 13.92 -3.20
CA SER A 246 -13.39 14.69 -2.57
C SER A 246 -13.37 16.12 -3.10
N TYR A 247 -12.88 17.06 -2.29
CA TYR A 247 -12.65 18.42 -2.75
C TYR A 247 -11.31 18.53 -3.49
N VAL A 248 -11.24 19.46 -4.43
CA VAL A 248 -10.04 19.83 -5.18
C VAL A 248 -9.66 21.27 -4.90
N ALA A 249 -8.34 21.53 -4.80
CA ALA A 249 -7.82 22.88 -4.64
C ALA A 249 -8.00 23.68 -5.95
N ARG A 250 -8.48 24.91 -5.82
CA ARG A 250 -8.55 25.90 -6.90
C ARG A 250 -8.07 27.24 -6.37
N TYR A 251 -7.28 27.96 -7.17
CA TYR A 251 -6.93 29.35 -6.88
C TYR A 251 -8.01 30.27 -7.44
N LYS A 252 -8.35 31.31 -6.68
CA LYS A 252 -9.26 32.38 -7.08
C LYS A 252 -8.54 33.71 -6.90
N THR A 253 -8.65 34.59 -7.88
CA THR A 253 -8.13 35.97 -7.79
C THR A 253 -9.12 36.85 -7.04
N ARG A 254 -8.62 37.62 -6.07
CA ARG A 254 -9.36 38.67 -5.36
C ARG A 254 -9.43 39.93 -6.24
N LYS A 255 -10.26 40.90 -5.84
CA LYS A 255 -10.40 42.18 -6.56
C LYS A 255 -9.11 43.02 -6.57
N ASP A 256 -8.24 42.82 -5.57
CA ASP A 256 -6.93 43.48 -5.42
C ASP A 256 -5.80 42.80 -6.23
N GLY A 257 -6.10 41.73 -6.99
CA GLY A 257 -5.12 40.97 -7.75
C GLY A 257 -4.43 39.84 -6.98
N SER A 258 -4.53 39.79 -5.65
CA SER A 258 -4.00 38.68 -4.85
C SER A 258 -4.78 37.38 -5.10
N GLN A 259 -4.13 36.23 -4.96
CA GLN A 259 -4.77 34.92 -5.15
C GLN A 259 -4.99 34.24 -3.80
N TYR A 260 -6.15 33.61 -3.62
CA TYR A 260 -6.41 32.75 -2.47
C TYR A 260 -6.77 31.33 -2.91
N LYS A 261 -6.39 30.37 -2.09
CA LYS A 261 -6.70 28.95 -2.29
C LYS A 261 -8.07 28.64 -1.69
N ALA A 262 -8.93 28.03 -2.49
CA ALA A 262 -10.24 27.55 -2.07
C ALA A 262 -10.43 26.09 -2.48
N TRP A 263 -11.00 25.31 -1.59
CA TRP A 263 -11.36 23.93 -1.85
C TRP A 263 -12.79 23.89 -2.38
N ARG A 264 -13.00 23.19 -3.50
CA ARG A 264 -14.33 22.98 -4.10
C ARG A 264 -14.59 21.50 -4.29
N CYS A 265 -15.83 21.08 -4.06
CA CYS A 265 -16.30 19.74 -4.39
C CYS A 265 -15.94 19.40 -5.85
N PHE A 266 -15.32 18.24 -6.09
CA PHE A 266 -14.88 17.83 -7.43
C PHE A 266 -16.03 17.82 -8.44
N GLU A 267 -17.18 17.26 -8.04
CA GLU A 267 -18.35 17.14 -8.91
C GLU A 267 -18.91 18.51 -9.28
N SER A 268 -18.97 19.43 -8.31
CA SER A 268 -19.36 20.83 -8.55
C SER A 268 -18.34 21.57 -9.42
N ALA A 269 -17.04 21.34 -9.22
CA ALA A 269 -15.98 22.02 -9.95
C ALA A 269 -15.82 21.54 -11.41
N LYS A 270 -16.31 20.33 -11.72
CA LYS A 270 -16.23 19.71 -13.05
C LYS A 270 -17.53 19.83 -13.83
N HIS A 271 -18.66 19.62 -13.16
CA HIS A 271 -19.98 19.55 -13.78
C HIS A 271 -20.90 20.71 -13.37
N GLY A 272 -20.53 21.54 -12.39
CA GLY A 272 -21.34 22.69 -11.97
C GLY A 272 -22.48 22.30 -11.02
N ASN A 273 -23.58 23.05 -11.09
CA ASN A 273 -24.78 22.77 -10.29
C ASN A 273 -25.44 21.44 -10.72
N PRO A 274 -26.18 20.78 -9.82
CA PRO A 274 -26.88 19.54 -10.14
C PRO A 274 -27.78 19.70 -11.38
N HIS A 275 -27.56 18.87 -12.39
CA HIS A 275 -28.35 18.83 -13.62
C HIS A 275 -28.31 17.43 -14.24
N ILE A 276 -29.15 17.19 -15.24
CA ILE A 276 -29.14 15.97 -16.03
C ILE A 276 -28.26 16.21 -17.26
N ASP A 277 -27.23 15.38 -17.46
CA ASP A 277 -26.37 15.48 -18.64
C ASP A 277 -27.10 15.00 -19.91
N LYS A 278 -26.49 15.21 -21.08
CA LYS A 278 -27.04 14.76 -22.37
C LYS A 278 -27.21 13.23 -22.46
N ALA A 279 -26.63 12.46 -21.55
CA ALA A 279 -26.73 11.01 -21.48
C ALA A 279 -27.75 10.53 -20.43
N GLY A 280 -28.52 11.44 -19.81
CA GLY A 280 -29.56 11.13 -18.84
C GLY A 280 -29.06 10.87 -17.42
N ASN A 281 -27.78 11.13 -17.11
CA ASN A 281 -27.22 10.93 -15.77
C ASN A 281 -27.36 12.19 -14.92
N GLN A 282 -27.64 12.02 -13.63
CA GLN A 282 -27.59 13.11 -12.66
C GLN A 282 -26.12 13.43 -12.32
N VAL A 283 -25.66 14.62 -12.70
CA VAL A 283 -24.29 15.10 -12.53
C VAL A 283 -24.27 16.48 -11.88
N GLY A 284 -23.12 16.90 -11.35
CA GLY A 284 -22.99 18.17 -10.63
C GLY A 284 -23.38 18.09 -9.16
N CYS A 285 -22.98 19.11 -8.39
CA CYS A 285 -23.18 19.14 -6.95
C CYS A 285 -23.31 20.58 -6.43
N SER A 286 -24.19 20.79 -5.46
CA SER A 286 -24.37 22.07 -4.75
C SER A 286 -23.45 22.23 -3.53
N GLY A 287 -22.37 21.45 -3.46
CA GLY A 287 -21.39 21.52 -2.38
C GLY A 287 -20.74 22.90 -2.28
N ALA A 288 -20.71 23.45 -1.07
CA ALA A 288 -20.10 24.74 -0.79
C ALA A 288 -18.57 24.73 -1.04
N SER A 289 -17.97 25.91 -1.19
CA SER A 289 -16.51 26.03 -1.19
C SER A 289 -16.03 26.50 0.18
N ILE A 290 -14.92 25.94 0.67
CA ILE A 290 -14.24 26.41 1.89
C ILE A 290 -12.90 27.07 1.52
N ARG A 291 -12.53 28.16 2.20
CA ARG A 291 -11.20 28.75 2.01
C ARG A 291 -10.14 27.91 2.71
N ASN A 292 -8.91 27.90 2.19
CA ASN A 292 -7.82 27.16 2.83
C ASN A 292 -7.54 27.68 4.24
N GLU A 293 -7.58 29.00 4.42
CA GLU A 293 -7.42 29.68 5.73
C GLU A 293 -8.46 29.19 6.75
N GLU A 294 -9.72 29.04 6.33
CA GLU A 294 -10.81 28.53 7.18
C GLU A 294 -10.56 27.06 7.58
N ALA A 295 -10.14 26.22 6.63
CA ALA A 295 -9.82 24.81 6.91
C ALA A 295 -8.63 24.68 7.89
N ILE A 296 -7.60 25.51 7.75
CA ILE A 296 -6.46 25.57 8.69
C ILE A 296 -6.95 26.01 10.07
N HIS A 297 -7.75 27.07 10.13
CA HIS A 297 -8.24 27.61 11.40
C HIS A 297 -9.14 26.60 12.15
N ILE A 298 -9.99 25.87 11.43
CA ILE A 298 -10.77 24.77 12.01
C ILE A 298 -9.82 23.71 12.61
N MET A 299 -8.75 23.35 11.90
CA MET A 299 -7.76 22.41 12.44
C MET A 299 -7.07 22.94 13.69
N TYR A 300 -6.67 24.20 13.70
CA TYR A 300 -6.09 24.84 14.87
C TYR A 300 -7.01 24.74 16.10
N LEU A 301 -8.31 24.98 15.93
CA LEU A 301 -9.29 24.88 17.02
C LEU A 301 -9.46 23.46 17.53
N VAL A 302 -9.52 22.47 16.63
CA VAL A 302 -9.55 21.05 17.00
C VAL A 302 -8.30 20.69 17.81
N CYS A 303 -7.12 21.10 17.35
CA CYS A 303 -5.86 20.88 18.08
C CYS A 303 -5.79 21.58 19.43
N LYS A 304 -6.38 22.78 19.56
CA LYS A 304 -6.43 23.51 20.84
C LYS A 304 -7.34 22.83 21.86
N GLN A 305 -8.40 22.17 21.40
CA GLN A 305 -9.32 21.42 22.25
C GLN A 305 -8.76 20.06 22.72
N LEU A 306 -7.76 19.53 22.02
CA LEU A 306 -7.01 18.37 22.50
C LEU A 306 -6.18 18.82 23.71
N THR A 307 -6.70 18.62 24.92
CA THR A 307 -5.97 18.76 26.19
C THR A 307 -4.96 17.61 26.32
N ILE A 308 -3.96 17.60 25.45
CA ILE A 308 -2.87 16.65 25.48
C ILE A 308 -1.77 17.28 26.34
N ASP A 309 -1.42 16.62 27.45
CA ASP A 309 -0.24 16.98 28.23
C ASP A 309 1.02 16.57 27.43
N ARG A 310 1.43 17.47 26.54
CA ARG A 310 2.51 17.24 25.58
C ARG A 310 3.82 16.87 26.27
N ARG A 311 4.07 17.41 27.48
CA ARG A 311 5.27 17.11 28.27
C ARG A 311 5.26 15.67 28.75
N ASN A 312 4.13 15.19 29.26
CA ASN A 312 4.01 13.84 29.78
C ASN A 312 4.13 12.78 28.68
N ILE A 313 3.61 13.03 27.47
CA ILE A 313 3.80 12.13 26.33
C ILE A 313 5.27 12.09 25.89
N ALA A 314 5.93 13.25 25.80
CA ALA A 314 7.34 13.36 25.47
C ALA A 314 8.21 12.58 26.47
N ASP A 315 7.98 12.81 27.76
CA ASP A 315 8.72 12.16 28.85
C ASP A 315 8.56 10.64 28.82
N ASN A 316 7.35 10.15 28.52
CA ASN A 316 7.10 8.71 28.42
C ASN A 316 7.75 8.08 27.18
N LEU A 317 7.77 8.78 26.04
CA LEU A 317 8.47 8.33 24.84
C LEU A 317 9.98 8.29 25.06
N ILE A 318 10.55 9.35 25.65
CA ILE A 318 11.97 9.42 26.00
C ILE A 318 12.33 8.28 26.97
N LYS A 319 11.50 8.03 27.99
CA LYS A 319 11.71 6.92 28.94
C LYS A 319 11.66 5.54 28.28
N MET A 320 10.73 5.31 27.34
CA MET A 320 10.67 4.04 26.61
C MET A 320 11.90 3.85 25.71
N ILE A 321 12.31 4.89 24.99
CA ILE A 321 13.50 4.87 24.14
C ILE A 321 14.75 4.59 24.98
N ASN A 322 14.91 5.26 26.13
CA ASN A 322 16.00 5.02 27.08
C ASN A 322 16.08 3.56 27.55
N LYS A 323 14.93 2.94 27.84
CA LYS A 323 14.85 1.53 28.27
C LYS A 323 15.25 0.53 27.19
N VAL A 324 15.03 0.86 25.91
CA VAL A 324 15.37 -0.02 24.79
C VAL A 324 16.84 0.10 24.41
N ILE A 325 17.42 1.30 24.57
CA ILE A 325 18.78 1.61 24.13
C ILE A 325 19.83 1.31 25.21
N SER A 326 19.46 1.23 26.49
CA SER A 326 20.40 1.04 27.60
C SER A 326 20.16 -0.26 28.39
N PRO A 327 20.80 -1.40 28.03
CA PRO A 327 21.06 -2.45 28.99
C PRO A 327 22.38 -2.17 29.71
N ASP A 328 22.30 -1.97 31.03
CA ASP A 328 23.36 -1.97 32.05
C ASP A 328 24.72 -1.33 31.72
N MET A 329 24.91 -0.13 32.25
CA MET A 329 26.19 0.55 32.30
C MET A 329 26.65 0.55 33.75
N THR A 330 27.61 -0.31 34.07
CA THR A 330 28.47 -0.10 35.24
C THR A 330 29.65 0.74 34.78
N ASP A 331 29.83 1.91 35.39
CA ASP A 331 31.04 2.73 35.24
C ASP A 331 32.24 1.90 35.72
N ALA A 332 32.89 1.18 34.81
CA ALA A 332 34.17 0.57 35.06
C ALA A 332 35.26 1.59 34.70
N ASP A 333 36.04 1.97 35.69
CA ASP A 333 37.12 2.95 35.61
C ASP A 333 38.07 2.63 34.44
N THR A 334 38.12 3.54 33.47
CA THR A 334 38.75 3.33 32.14
C THR A 334 40.27 3.38 32.17
N ASN A 335 40.89 3.80 33.28
CA ASN A 335 42.35 3.90 33.42
C ASN A 335 43.03 2.62 33.97
N ILE A 336 42.28 1.63 34.47
CA ILE A 336 42.84 0.45 35.13
C ILE A 336 43.76 -0.39 34.20
N PRO A 337 43.45 -0.61 32.90
CA PRO A 337 44.28 -1.42 32.02
C PRO A 337 45.59 -0.73 31.61
N GLU A 338 45.58 0.58 31.40
CA GLU A 338 46.75 1.35 30.96
C GLU A 338 47.82 1.45 32.05
N ASP A 339 47.41 1.76 33.29
CA ASP A 339 48.32 1.83 34.44
C ASP A 339 48.99 0.47 34.73
N LYS A 340 48.22 -0.62 34.58
CA LYS A 340 48.75 -1.99 34.72
C LYS A 340 49.71 -2.35 33.59
N MET A 341 49.43 -1.94 32.34
CA MET A 341 50.33 -2.14 31.21
C MET A 341 51.67 -1.44 31.44
N GLU A 342 51.66 -0.22 31.97
CA GLU A 342 52.90 0.53 32.22
C GLU A 342 53.73 -0.10 33.34
N ALA A 343 53.09 -0.60 34.40
CA ALA A 343 53.75 -1.34 35.47
C ALA A 343 54.42 -2.64 34.96
N VAL A 344 53.78 -3.38 34.05
CA VAL A 344 54.33 -4.60 33.46
C VAL A 344 55.44 -4.30 32.47
N ARG A 345 55.32 -3.22 31.67
CA ARG A 345 56.39 -2.75 30.78
C ARG A 345 57.65 -2.38 31.55
N LYS A 346 57.50 -1.72 32.70
CA LYS A 346 58.63 -1.39 33.58
C LYS A 346 59.36 -2.65 34.06
N LYS A 347 58.62 -3.64 34.56
CA LYS A 347 59.19 -4.96 34.96
C LYS A 347 59.91 -5.66 33.81
N ARG A 348 59.40 -5.50 32.58
CA ARG A 348 60.06 -6.05 31.38
C ARG A 348 61.36 -5.32 31.03
N THR A 349 61.43 -4.01 31.24
CA THR A 349 62.66 -3.23 31.04
C THR A 349 63.69 -3.57 32.11
N ASP A 350 63.27 -3.70 33.38
CA ASP A 350 64.14 -4.05 34.50
C ASP A 350 64.78 -5.46 34.36
N LEU A 351 64.17 -6.37 33.58
CA LEU A 351 64.78 -7.67 33.23
C LEU A 351 66.08 -7.54 32.42
N ILE A 352 66.24 -6.46 31.63
CA ILE A 352 67.44 -6.25 30.82
C ILE A 352 68.63 -5.95 31.74
N ASP A 353 68.39 -5.18 32.80
CA ASP A 353 69.42 -4.84 33.78
C ASP A 353 69.82 -6.07 34.60
N LEU A 354 68.85 -6.90 35.02
CA LEU A 354 69.08 -8.17 35.74
C LEU A 354 69.87 -9.20 34.92
N TYR A 355 69.65 -9.25 33.60
CA TYR A 355 70.44 -10.11 32.71
C TYR A 355 71.87 -9.59 32.53
N THR A 356 72.03 -8.26 32.49
CA THR A 356 73.34 -7.61 32.30
C THR A 356 74.20 -7.66 33.56
N SER A 357 73.60 -7.65 34.75
CA SER A 357 74.29 -7.86 36.03
C SER A 357 74.67 -9.32 36.30
N GLY A 358 74.13 -10.28 35.52
CA GLY A 358 74.40 -11.71 35.64
C GLY A 358 73.56 -12.42 36.72
N ASP A 359 72.50 -11.77 37.23
CA ASP A 359 71.63 -12.31 38.28
C ASP A 359 70.65 -13.39 37.76
N ILE A 360 70.45 -13.46 36.44
CA ILE A 360 69.60 -14.45 35.76
C ILE A 360 70.28 -15.02 34.52
N ASP A 361 69.98 -16.28 34.20
CA ASP A 361 70.49 -16.91 32.98
C ASP A 361 69.64 -16.61 31.74
N ARG A 362 70.12 -17.07 30.57
CA ARG A 362 69.45 -16.82 29.28
C ARG A 362 68.07 -17.48 29.20
N ASP A 363 67.90 -18.67 29.78
CA ASP A 363 66.65 -19.42 29.69
C ASP A 363 65.59 -18.80 30.62
N GLU A 364 65.99 -18.37 31.82
CA GLU A 364 65.16 -17.62 32.77
C GLU A 364 64.72 -16.26 32.20
N PHE A 365 65.64 -15.50 31.59
CA PHE A 365 65.33 -14.25 30.91
C PHE A 365 64.30 -14.44 29.80
N THR A 366 64.48 -15.48 28.97
CA THR A 366 63.60 -15.75 27.83
C THR A 366 62.19 -16.14 28.30
N ALA A 367 62.09 -16.95 29.37
CA ALA A 367 60.82 -17.36 29.96
C ALA A 367 60.05 -16.20 30.63
N LEU A 368 60.73 -15.36 31.42
CA LEU A 368 60.10 -14.20 32.08
C LEU A 368 59.69 -13.11 31.08
N ARG A 369 60.50 -12.89 30.04
CA ARG A 369 60.15 -11.98 28.95
C ARG A 369 58.89 -12.45 28.21
N ALA A 370 58.81 -13.72 27.87
CA ALA A 370 57.63 -14.29 27.22
C ALA A 370 56.37 -14.16 28.10
N LYS A 371 56.50 -14.32 29.42
CA LYS A 371 55.39 -14.12 30.37
C LYS A 371 54.89 -12.68 30.38
N TYR A 372 55.78 -11.70 30.46
CA TYR A 372 55.37 -10.29 30.47
C TYR A 372 54.85 -9.82 29.12
N ASP A 373 55.41 -10.30 28.01
CA ASP A 373 54.89 -9.98 26.67
C ASP A 373 53.47 -10.55 26.49
N ALA A 374 53.19 -11.78 26.97
CA ALA A 374 51.83 -12.35 26.96
C ALA A 374 50.83 -11.59 27.87
N GLU A 375 51.29 -11.09 29.02
CA GLU A 375 50.47 -10.28 29.93
C GLU A 375 50.16 -8.89 29.32
N ILE A 376 51.12 -8.28 28.62
CA ILE A 376 50.94 -7.04 27.87
C ILE A 376 49.93 -7.23 26.73
N ASP A 377 50.02 -8.33 25.97
CA ASP A 377 49.10 -8.61 24.87
C ASP A 377 47.65 -8.83 25.36
N SER A 378 47.48 -9.53 26.49
CA SER A 378 46.17 -9.71 27.13
C SER A 378 45.56 -8.37 27.56
N LEU A 379 46.33 -7.53 28.27
CA LEU A 379 45.87 -6.21 28.71
C LEU A 379 45.56 -5.28 27.53
N LYS A 380 46.35 -5.34 26.45
CA LYS A 380 46.12 -4.59 25.22
C LYS A 380 44.80 -4.98 24.55
N SER A 381 44.51 -6.28 24.47
CA SER A 381 43.24 -6.76 23.90
C SER A 381 42.01 -6.32 24.70
N MET A 382 42.13 -6.26 26.04
CA MET A 382 41.09 -5.75 26.93
C MET A 382 40.88 -4.24 26.71
N ALA A 383 41.96 -3.45 26.65
CA ALA A 383 41.90 -2.02 26.39
C ALA A 383 41.22 -1.70 25.04
N GLU A 384 41.60 -2.40 23.96
CA GLU A 384 40.99 -2.23 22.63
C GLU A 384 39.49 -2.58 22.62
N SER A 385 39.06 -3.55 23.44
CA SER A 385 37.64 -3.92 23.56
C SER A 385 36.82 -2.85 24.31
N MET A 386 37.40 -2.25 25.36
CA MET A 386 36.78 -1.19 26.14
C MET A 386 36.68 0.11 25.34
N GLU A 387 37.72 0.45 24.58
CA GLU A 387 37.73 1.62 23.69
C GLU A 387 36.64 1.51 22.60
N LYS A 388 36.47 0.32 22.00
CA LYS A 388 35.39 0.05 21.04
C LYS A 388 34.01 0.21 21.67
N GLN A 389 33.80 -0.27 22.90
CA GLN A 389 32.54 -0.08 23.61
C GLN A 389 32.27 1.41 23.87
N GLN A 390 33.30 2.17 24.24
CA GLN A 390 33.17 3.60 24.56
C GLN A 390 32.82 4.45 23.34
N VAL A 391 33.35 4.12 22.15
CA VAL A 391 32.95 4.76 20.88
C VAL A 391 31.49 4.50 20.55
N VAL A 392 30.99 3.28 20.79
CA VAL A 392 29.57 2.93 20.58
C VAL A 392 28.67 3.71 21.54
N ILE A 393 29.08 3.81 22.81
CA ILE A 393 28.37 4.55 23.86
C ILE A 393 28.31 6.05 23.54
N ALA A 394 29.42 6.64 23.09
CA ALA A 394 29.47 8.05 22.70
C ALA A 394 28.52 8.35 21.54
N LYS A 395 28.52 7.51 20.50
CA LYS A 395 27.58 7.61 19.37
C LYS A 395 26.12 7.45 19.79
N GLN A 396 25.84 6.56 20.74
CA GLN A 396 24.50 6.39 21.29
C GLN A 396 24.04 7.63 22.07
N LYS A 397 24.92 8.27 22.86
CA LYS A 397 24.61 9.51 23.56
C LYS A 397 24.33 10.67 22.59
N GLU A 398 25.12 10.80 21.53
CA GLU A 398 24.92 11.82 20.49
C GLU A 398 23.56 11.65 19.79
N LEU A 399 23.24 10.43 19.35
CA LEU A 399 21.95 10.11 18.74
C LEU A 399 20.77 10.38 19.69
N MET A 400 20.95 10.15 20.99
CA MET A 400 19.93 10.43 22.00
C MET A 400 19.67 11.92 22.17
N GLU A 401 20.71 12.75 22.12
CA GLU A 401 20.58 14.21 22.17
C GLU A 401 19.83 14.72 20.93
N ASP A 402 20.14 14.18 19.74
CA ASP A 402 19.46 14.51 18.49
C ASP A 402 17.97 14.13 18.51
N ILE A 403 17.64 12.93 19.00
CA ILE A 403 16.25 12.47 19.13
C ILE A 403 15.49 13.38 20.11
N LYS A 404 16.12 13.75 21.24
CA LYS A 404 15.51 14.63 22.23
C LYS A 404 15.23 16.01 21.64
N ASN A 405 16.20 16.60 20.93
CA ASN A 405 16.03 17.89 20.25
C ASN A 405 14.92 17.85 19.20
N ALA A 406 14.84 16.78 18.39
CA ALA A 406 13.79 16.61 17.39
C ALA A 406 12.39 16.47 18.03
N VAL A 407 12.28 15.75 19.16
CA VAL A 407 11.02 15.60 19.89
C VAL A 407 10.60 16.94 20.51
N ASP A 408 11.53 17.68 21.11
CA ASP A 408 11.26 18.99 21.70
C ASP A 408 10.87 20.03 20.63
N GLU A 409 11.49 19.99 19.45
CA GLU A 409 11.13 20.85 18.30
C GLU A 409 9.73 20.54 17.78
N LEU A 410 9.36 19.25 17.64
CA LEU A 410 8.02 18.82 17.23
C LEU A 410 6.93 19.23 18.25
N ILE A 411 7.28 19.34 19.53
CA ILE A 411 6.35 19.75 20.60
C ILE A 411 6.26 21.28 20.70
N GLY A 412 7.39 21.98 20.52
CA GLY A 412 7.49 23.44 20.61
C GLY A 412 6.99 24.16 19.36
N GLY A 413 7.11 23.57 18.18
CA GLY A 413 6.80 24.16 16.87
C GLY A 413 5.33 24.14 16.46
N ILE A 414 4.39 24.20 17.40
CA ILE A 414 2.95 24.20 17.09
C ILE A 414 2.50 25.61 16.71
N GLU A 415 3.06 26.12 15.61
CA GLU A 415 2.50 27.22 14.84
C GLU A 415 2.58 26.87 13.34
N TYR A 416 1.43 26.49 12.77
CA TYR A 416 1.15 26.50 11.33
C TYR A 416 2.02 25.61 10.40
N GLU A 417 2.38 24.39 10.81
CA GLU A 417 2.99 23.45 9.86
C GLU A 417 1.96 22.57 9.13
N ASP A 418 1.88 22.79 7.82
CA ASP A 418 1.10 22.05 6.82
C ASP A 418 1.31 20.51 6.92
N GLU A 419 2.50 20.06 7.34
CA GLU A 419 2.83 18.63 7.52
C GLU A 419 2.20 18.02 8.77
N PHE A 420 2.12 18.76 9.87
CA PHE A 420 1.53 18.28 11.13
C PHE A 420 0.04 17.93 10.95
N TYR A 421 -0.73 18.83 10.34
CA TYR A 421 -2.14 18.57 10.03
C TYR A 421 -2.31 17.44 9.01
N THR A 422 -1.31 17.21 8.16
CA THR A 422 -1.32 16.08 7.23
C THR A 422 -1.26 14.75 7.97
N GLN A 423 -0.50 14.66 9.06
CA GLN A 423 -0.43 13.44 9.84
C GLN A 423 -1.65 13.25 10.73
N LEU A 424 -2.19 14.33 11.31
CA LEU A 424 -3.27 14.25 12.29
C LEU A 424 -4.67 14.07 11.66
N LEU A 425 -4.96 14.73 10.54
CA LEU A 425 -6.29 14.69 9.90
C LEU A 425 -6.52 13.38 9.15
N ASP A 426 -7.61 12.68 9.49
CA ASP A 426 -8.14 11.57 8.68
C ASP A 426 -9.01 12.13 7.54
N LYS A 427 -10.12 12.78 7.89
CA LYS A 427 -11.02 13.43 6.92
C LYS A 427 -11.73 14.65 7.52
N MET A 428 -12.07 15.60 6.66
CA MET A 428 -12.91 16.75 6.99
C MET A 428 -14.14 16.72 6.06
N VAL A 429 -15.33 16.60 6.62
CA VAL A 429 -16.59 16.50 5.87
C VAL A 429 -17.31 17.84 5.91
N ILE A 430 -17.53 18.42 4.74
CA ILE A 430 -18.25 19.69 4.59
C ILE A 430 -19.67 19.38 4.17
N ASN A 431 -20.62 19.53 5.10
CA ASN A 431 -22.04 19.27 4.88
C ASN A 431 -22.69 20.48 4.19
N ASP A 432 -22.42 21.69 4.73
CA ASP A 432 -22.79 22.98 4.15
C ASP A 432 -21.78 24.06 4.59
N ARG A 433 -22.10 25.35 4.40
CA ARG A 433 -21.19 26.46 4.79
C ARG A 433 -21.06 26.62 6.29
N GLU A 434 -22.03 26.13 7.04
CA GLU A 434 -22.16 26.36 8.47
C GLU A 434 -21.76 25.11 9.25
N ASN A 435 -21.97 23.91 8.69
CA ASN A 435 -21.73 22.62 9.33
C ASN A 435 -20.53 21.88 8.72
N ILE A 436 -19.47 21.74 9.50
CA ILE A 436 -18.23 21.04 9.11
C ILE A 436 -17.86 20.02 10.19
N ASP A 437 -17.64 18.77 9.78
CA ASP A 437 -17.19 17.70 10.68
C ASP A 437 -15.72 17.38 10.44
N VAL A 438 -14.93 17.23 11.50
CA VAL A 438 -13.51 16.86 11.44
C VAL A 438 -13.30 15.52 12.16
N TYR A 439 -12.54 14.64 11.52
CA TYR A 439 -12.15 13.34 12.03
C TYR A 439 -10.62 13.28 12.05
N LEU A 440 -10.06 12.96 13.21
CA LEU A 440 -8.63 12.77 13.38
C LEU A 440 -8.28 11.29 13.28
N LYS A 441 -7.06 10.99 12.85
CA LYS A 441 -6.56 9.61 12.84
C LYS A 441 -6.49 9.09 14.28
N LEU A 442 -6.81 7.81 14.46
CA LEU A 442 -6.67 7.07 15.72
C LEU A 442 -7.57 7.55 16.87
N LEU A 443 -8.46 8.51 16.64
CA LEU A 443 -9.44 8.97 17.63
C LEU A 443 -10.86 8.66 17.12
N PRO A 444 -11.70 7.95 17.90
CA PRO A 444 -13.07 7.61 17.49
C PRO A 444 -14.05 8.78 17.64
N ILE A 445 -13.53 10.00 17.84
CA ILE A 445 -14.29 11.21 18.15
C ILE A 445 -14.40 12.07 16.88
N LYS A 446 -15.57 12.65 16.66
CA LYS A 446 -15.79 13.68 15.64
C LYS A 446 -15.90 15.05 16.30
N TRP A 447 -15.33 16.06 15.66
CA TRP A 447 -15.55 17.46 16.02
C TRP A 447 -16.53 18.07 15.02
N SER A 448 -17.67 18.54 15.49
CA SER A 448 -18.68 19.21 14.66
C SER A 448 -18.62 20.71 14.91
N TYR A 449 -18.50 21.47 13.83
CA TYR A 449 -18.35 22.91 13.86
C TYR A 449 -19.55 23.60 13.21
N THR A 450 -20.09 24.63 13.89
CA THR A 450 -21.21 25.45 13.45
C THR A 450 -20.80 26.93 13.40
N VAL A 451 -20.89 27.59 12.24
CA VAL A 451 -20.61 29.04 12.14
C VAL A 451 -21.75 29.84 12.76
N ALA A 452 -21.51 30.53 13.87
CA ALA A 452 -22.53 31.36 14.54
C ALA A 452 -22.79 32.65 13.73
N THR A 453 -24.05 32.91 13.36
CA THR A 453 -24.49 34.06 12.56
C THR A 453 -24.73 35.35 13.37
N GLU A 454 -24.60 35.33 14.70
CA GLU A 454 -24.87 36.47 15.59
C GLU A 454 -23.60 37.27 15.94
N SER A 455 -23.11 38.11 15.03
CA SER A 455 -22.16 39.19 15.40
C SER A 455 -22.15 40.39 14.45
N LYS A 456 -23.03 40.46 13.44
CA LYS A 456 -23.09 41.61 12.53
C LYS A 456 -23.73 42.88 13.12
N LYS A 457 -24.27 42.86 14.35
CA LYS A 457 -25.00 43.99 14.94
C LYS A 457 -24.36 44.65 16.17
N ALA A 458 -23.30 44.10 16.75
CA ALA A 458 -22.80 44.57 18.07
C ALA A 458 -21.46 45.35 18.03
N LEU A 459 -20.82 45.53 16.88
CA LEU A 459 -19.51 46.18 16.76
C LEU A 459 -19.54 47.67 16.37
N THR A 460 -20.71 48.32 16.41
CA THR A 460 -20.86 49.75 16.08
C THR A 460 -20.87 50.71 17.27
N SER A 461 -20.42 50.32 18.47
CA SER A 461 -20.25 51.28 19.56
C SER A 461 -19.06 50.97 20.46
N GLU A 462 -18.09 51.88 20.40
CA GLU A 462 -17.15 52.28 21.46
C GLU A 462 -16.12 51.26 21.99
N ASN A 463 -14.99 51.17 21.28
CA ASN A 463 -13.64 51.46 21.82
C ASN A 463 -12.58 51.24 20.75
N ALA A 464 -12.53 52.15 19.79
CA ALA A 464 -11.48 52.23 18.79
C ALA A 464 -10.33 53.08 19.36
N LEU A 465 -9.35 52.50 20.07
CA LEU A 465 -8.00 53.08 20.26
C LEU A 465 -7.11 52.24 21.22
N GLN A 466 -6.82 50.95 20.95
CA GLN A 466 -5.58 50.31 21.46
C GLN A 466 -5.22 48.92 20.93
N VAL A 467 -5.66 48.49 19.74
CA VAL A 467 -5.14 47.26 19.11
C VAL A 467 -4.87 47.52 17.63
N ARG A 468 -3.92 48.42 17.36
CA ARG A 468 -3.30 48.58 16.03
C ARG A 468 -1.90 48.01 16.09
N ARG A 469 -1.76 46.69 16.00
CA ARG A 469 -0.60 45.98 15.43
C ARG A 469 -0.84 44.47 15.51
N ASN A 470 -0.80 43.85 14.34
CA ASN A 470 -0.86 42.42 14.03
C ASN A 470 -2.25 41.76 14.16
N ILE A 471 -2.57 40.95 13.15
CA ILE A 471 -3.83 40.21 12.88
C ILE A 471 -4.82 41.03 12.04
N SER A 472 -4.75 40.81 10.72
CA SER A 472 -5.73 41.31 9.75
C SER A 472 -7.09 40.67 9.94
N GLU A 473 -8.09 41.53 10.13
CA GLU A 473 -9.54 41.32 10.16
C GLU A 473 -10.09 40.17 9.30
N ALA A 474 -10.32 39.00 9.90
CA ALA A 474 -11.33 38.02 9.48
C ALA A 474 -11.46 36.86 10.50
N LEU A 475 -11.78 37.17 11.77
CA LEU A 475 -12.24 36.15 12.71
C LEU A 475 -13.74 36.38 12.94
N LEU A 476 -14.56 35.60 12.24
CA LEU A 476 -15.97 35.43 12.63
C LEU A 476 -16.00 34.67 13.97
N PRO A 477 -16.98 34.90 14.85
CA PRO A 477 -17.12 34.11 16.07
C PRO A 477 -17.52 32.69 15.70
N ILE A 478 -16.70 31.75 16.13
CA ILE A 478 -16.77 30.34 15.81
C ILE A 478 -17.11 29.62 17.12
N SER A 479 -18.31 29.02 17.25
CA SER A 479 -18.65 28.17 18.40
C SER A 479 -18.47 26.69 18.03
N VAL A 480 -17.86 25.93 18.94
CA VAL A 480 -17.64 24.49 18.79
C VAL A 480 -18.53 23.78 19.81
N ASN A 481 -19.41 22.89 19.34
CA ASN A 481 -20.23 22.09 20.24
C ASN A 481 -19.56 20.74 20.51
N ASN A 482 -19.51 20.37 21.80
CA ASN A 482 -18.99 19.10 22.29
C ASN A 482 -19.97 17.96 21.96
N PRO A 483 -19.53 16.75 21.58
CA PRO A 483 -20.35 15.55 21.75
C PRO A 483 -20.31 15.14 23.22
N ASP A 484 -21.47 14.73 23.75
CA ASP A 484 -21.62 14.24 25.11
C ASP A 484 -20.52 13.24 25.48
N THR A 485 -19.87 13.49 26.60
CA THR A 485 -19.01 12.53 27.30
C THR A 485 -19.85 11.29 27.60
N PHE A 486 -19.66 10.22 26.83
CA PHE A 486 -20.09 8.89 27.27
C PHE A 486 -19.27 8.55 28.53
N ARG A 487 -19.98 8.38 29.64
CA ARG A 487 -19.45 7.83 30.89
C ARG A 487 -18.90 6.43 30.70
#